data_AF-A0A7V9ZC26-F1
#
_entry.id   AF-A0A7V9ZC26-F1
#
_cell.length_a   1.000
_cell.length_b   1.000
_cell.length_c   1.000
_cell.angle_alpha   90.00
_cell.angle_beta   90.00
_cell.angle_gamma   90.00
#
_symmetry.space_group_name_H-M   'P 1'
#
loop_
_entity.id
_entity.type
_entity.pdbx_description
1 polymer ?
#
loop_
_entity_poly.entity_id
_entity_poly.type
_entity_poly.pdbx_seq_one_letter_code
_entity_poly.pdbx_strand_id
1 'polypeptide(L)'
;MSPKEIAAQYEAKVFDTPEAAKVAGFVLTETMEPRNVWNKASAATAIVSKLAKKRSSGEAQEIGLIIEPWKVTGCYVPSEPAPAAA
;
A
#
# COMPACT_ATOMS: atom_id res chain seq x y z
N MET A 1 0.09 17.52 2.75
CA MET A 1 0.42 16.31 1.97
C MET A 1 -0.78 15.39 1.95
N SER A 2 -1.28 15.11 0.77
CA SER A 2 -2.41 14.19 0.53
C SER A 2 -1.89 12.76 0.40
N PRO A 3 -2.70 11.72 0.72
CA PRO A 3 -2.32 10.32 0.53
C PRO A 3 -1.82 9.99 -0.89
N LYS A 4 -2.39 10.65 -1.92
CA LYS A 4 -1.95 10.51 -3.32
C LYS A 4 -0.56 11.10 -3.57
N GLU A 5 -0.24 12.25 -2.96
CA GLU A 5 1.09 12.86 -3.05
C GLU A 5 2.14 12.00 -2.35
N ILE A 6 1.78 11.43 -1.19
CA ILE A 6 2.63 10.48 -0.46
C ILE A 6 2.90 9.25 -1.35
N ALA A 7 1.87 8.65 -1.95
CA ALA A 7 2.06 7.52 -2.85
C ALA A 7 3.04 7.84 -3.99
N ALA A 8 2.90 9.01 -4.63
CA ALA A 8 3.78 9.44 -5.70
C ALA A 8 5.25 9.60 -5.25
N GLN A 9 5.50 10.08 -4.03
CA GLN A 9 6.87 10.22 -3.51
C GLN A 9 7.61 8.89 -3.32
N TYR A 10 6.87 7.83 -3.02
CA TYR A 10 7.43 6.49 -2.82
C TYR A 10 7.30 5.61 -4.07
N GLU A 11 6.93 6.18 -5.21
CA GLU A 11 6.63 5.45 -6.46
C GLU A 11 5.57 4.35 -6.26
N ALA A 12 4.65 4.56 -5.32
CA ALA A 12 3.59 3.60 -5.02
C ALA A 12 2.42 3.79 -6.00
N LYS A 13 1.92 2.70 -6.58
CA LYS A 13 0.68 2.73 -7.37
C LYS A 13 -0.51 3.08 -6.49
N VAL A 14 -1.38 3.97 -6.98
CA VAL A 14 -2.61 4.33 -6.28
C VAL A 14 -3.77 3.59 -6.92
N PHE A 15 -4.58 2.94 -6.10
CA PHE A 15 -5.82 2.28 -6.50
C PHE A 15 -7.00 2.90 -5.73
N ASP A 16 -8.14 3.00 -6.39
CA ASP A 16 -9.37 3.49 -5.75
C ASP A 16 -10.15 2.33 -5.08
N THR A 17 -9.92 1.08 -5.49
CA THR A 17 -10.56 -0.11 -4.93
C THR A 17 -9.58 -1.27 -4.72
N PRO A 18 -9.84 -2.16 -3.74
CA PRO A 18 -9.02 -3.36 -3.53
C PRO A 18 -9.10 -4.34 -4.70
N GLU A 19 -10.20 -4.35 -5.45
CA GLU A 19 -10.37 -5.20 -6.64
C GLU A 19 -9.39 -4.80 -7.75
N ALA A 20 -9.22 -3.49 -8.01
CA ALA A 20 -8.27 -3.01 -9.00
C ALA A 20 -6.82 -3.41 -8.66
N ALA A 21 -6.46 -3.35 -7.37
CA ALA A 21 -5.16 -3.80 -6.89
C ALA A 21 -4.95 -5.31 -7.12
N LYS A 22 -5.96 -6.14 -6.79
CA LYS A 22 -5.90 -7.60 -7.02
C LYS A 22 -5.77 -7.95 -8.51
N VAL A 23 -6.55 -7.28 -9.37
CA VAL A 23 -6.48 -7.49 -10.83
C VAL A 23 -5.10 -7.11 -11.38
N ALA A 24 -4.46 -6.10 -10.81
CA ALA A 24 -3.09 -5.70 -11.14
C ALA A 24 -2.00 -6.62 -10.53
N GLY A 25 -2.37 -7.70 -9.82
CA GLY A 25 -1.43 -8.65 -9.22
C GLY A 25 -0.86 -8.22 -7.86
N PHE A 26 -1.44 -7.20 -7.23
CA PHE A 26 -1.00 -6.75 -5.91
C PHE A 26 -1.66 -7.58 -4.79
N VAL A 27 -0.86 -7.95 -3.80
CA VAL A 27 -1.31 -8.59 -2.57
C VAL A 27 -1.64 -7.50 -1.54
N LEU A 28 -2.88 -7.53 -1.04
CA LEU A 28 -3.36 -6.63 0.01
C LEU A 28 -2.68 -6.93 1.35
N THR A 29 -2.43 -5.88 2.15
CA THR A 29 -1.77 -6.00 3.45
C THR A 29 -2.59 -5.35 4.56
N GLU A 30 -1.94 -4.53 5.40
CA GLU A 30 -2.58 -3.78 6.46
C GLU A 30 -3.55 -2.74 5.88
N THR A 31 -4.74 -2.72 6.47
CA THR A 31 -5.76 -1.71 6.25
C THR A 31 -5.82 -0.82 7.49
N MET A 32 -5.80 0.49 7.30
CA MET A 32 -6.03 1.47 8.35
C MET A 32 -7.32 2.23 8.06
N GLU A 33 -8.15 2.42 9.08
CA GLU A 33 -9.44 3.13 8.99
C GLU A 33 -9.40 4.44 9.80
N PRO A 34 -8.69 5.46 9.29
CA PRO A 34 -8.52 6.72 9.99
C PRO A 34 -9.81 7.53 10.05
N ARG A 35 -10.17 7.99 11.26
CA ARG A 35 -11.40 8.78 11.50
C ARG A 35 -11.42 10.18 10.85
N ASN A 36 -10.25 10.73 10.50
CA ASN A 36 -10.12 12.09 9.95
C ASN A 36 -9.03 12.15 8.87
N VAL A 37 -9.09 13.17 8.00
CA VAL A 37 -8.19 13.37 6.85
C VAL A 37 -6.71 13.46 7.25
N TRP A 38 -6.41 14.11 8.39
CA TRP A 38 -5.03 14.17 8.93
C TRP A 38 -4.50 12.77 9.27
N ASN A 39 -5.33 11.92 9.88
CA ASN A 39 -4.98 10.55 10.18
C ASN A 39 -4.83 9.70 8.91
N LYS A 40 -5.43 10.12 7.80
CA LYS A 40 -5.34 9.43 6.51
C LYS A 40 -4.00 9.61 5.82
N ALA A 41 -3.47 10.83 5.83
CA ALA A 41 -2.10 11.07 5.37
C ALA A 41 -1.09 10.30 6.23
N SER A 42 -1.23 10.37 7.56
CA SER A 42 -0.37 9.61 8.48
C SER A 42 -0.47 8.10 8.28
N ALA A 43 -1.67 7.56 8.06
CA ALA A 43 -1.89 6.15 7.75
C ALA A 43 -1.21 5.75 6.44
N ALA A 44 -1.39 6.54 5.38
CA ALA A 44 -0.74 6.31 4.09
C ALA A 44 0.80 6.33 4.23
N THR A 45 1.36 7.30 4.95
CA THR A 45 2.80 7.38 5.23
C THR A 45 3.30 6.17 6.00
N ALA A 46 2.57 5.73 7.04
CA ALA A 46 2.94 4.57 7.85
C ALA A 46 2.96 3.28 7.02
N ILE A 47 1.91 3.06 6.21
CA ILE A 47 1.79 1.90 5.34
C ILE A 47 2.88 1.93 4.27
N VAL A 48 3.00 3.02 3.51
CA VAL A 48 3.96 3.10 2.39
C VAL A 48 5.40 3.00 2.87
N SER A 49 5.74 3.55 4.05
CA SER A 49 7.08 3.43 4.62
C SER A 49 7.42 1.98 4.96
N LYS A 50 6.45 1.19 5.45
CA LYS A 50 6.63 -0.25 5.67
C LYS A 50 6.81 -1.00 4.36
N LEU A 51 6.00 -0.69 3.35
CA LEU A 51 6.08 -1.32 2.03
C LEU A 51 7.39 -0.97 1.31
N ALA A 52 7.83 0.27 1.39
CA ALA A 52 9.11 0.71 0.84
C ALA A 52 10.28 -0.02 1.50
N LYS A 53 10.24 -0.25 2.82
CA LYS A 53 11.22 -1.11 3.50
C LYS A 53 11.22 -2.54 2.94
N LYS A 54 10.04 -3.15 2.76
CA LYS A 54 9.91 -4.49 2.14
C LYS A 54 10.48 -4.52 0.72
N ARG A 55 10.22 -3.48 -0.08
CA ARG A 55 10.78 -3.32 -1.43
C ARG A 55 12.32 -3.25 -1.37
N SER A 56 12.86 -2.42 -0.49
CA SER A 56 14.32 -2.31 -0.29
C SER A 56 14.97 -3.59 0.23
N SER A 57 14.24 -4.40 1.00
CA SER A 57 14.68 -5.72 1.46
C SER A 57 14.59 -6.81 0.37
N GLY A 58 13.99 -6.51 -0.79
CA GLY A 58 13.79 -7.48 -1.87
C GLY A 58 12.57 -8.38 -1.70
N GLU A 59 11.71 -8.16 -0.70
CA GLU A 59 10.48 -8.94 -0.50
C GLU A 59 9.35 -8.51 -1.44
N ALA A 60 9.41 -7.28 -1.95
CA ALA A 60 8.40 -6.68 -2.84
C ALA A 60 9.04 -6.10 -4.11
N GLN A 61 8.49 -6.43 -5.28
CA GLN A 61 8.84 -5.83 -6.57
C GLN A 61 8.22 -4.44 -6.73
N GLU A 62 6.92 -4.33 -6.50
CA GLU A 62 6.16 -3.09 -6.59
C GLU A 62 5.37 -2.86 -5.31
N ILE A 63 5.11 -1.60 -4.99
CA ILE A 63 4.30 -1.20 -3.83
C ILE A 63 3.14 -0.32 -4.28
N GLY A 64 2.07 -0.32 -3.51
CA GLY A 64 0.87 0.42 -3.82
C GLY A 64 0.03 0.74 -2.58
N LEU A 65 -0.86 1.72 -2.75
CA LEU A 65 -1.81 2.15 -1.76
C LEU A 65 -3.20 2.18 -2.39
N ILE A 66 -4.17 1.58 -1.71
CA ILE A 66 -5.57 1.71 -2.02
C ILE A 66 -6.14 2.80 -1.12
N ILE A 67 -6.73 3.82 -1.73
CA ILE A 67 -7.23 5.00 -1.03
C ILE A 67 -8.74 5.04 -1.18
N GLU A 68 -9.45 4.47 -0.21
CA GLU A 68 -10.91 4.53 -0.10
C GLU A 68 -11.33 5.75 0.73
N PRO A 69 -12.61 6.18 0.71
CA PRO A 69 -13.05 7.39 1.42
C PRO A 69 -12.61 7.47 2.89
N TRP A 70 -12.76 6.38 3.63
CA TRP A 70 -12.47 6.27 5.07
C TRP A 70 -11.42 5.22 5.41
N LYS A 71 -10.78 4.62 4.40
CA LYS A 71 -9.81 3.52 4.57
C LYS A 71 -8.59 3.74 3.70
N VAL A 72 -7.45 3.28 4.17
CA VAL A 72 -6.20 3.22 3.41
C VAL A 72 -5.63 1.84 3.57
N THR A 73 -5.43 1.15 2.46
CA THR A 73 -4.94 -0.23 2.46
C THR A 73 -3.63 -0.31 1.72
N GLY A 74 -2.64 -0.95 2.32
CA GLY A 74 -1.37 -1.24 1.66
C GLY A 74 -1.52 -2.40 0.69
N CYS A 75 -0.78 -2.35 -0.41
CA CYS A 75 -0.67 -3.49 -1.31
C CYS A 75 0.74 -3.56 -1.91
N TYR A 76 1.21 -4.75 -2.25
CA TYR A 76 2.51 -4.93 -2.91
C TYR A 76 2.52 -6.13 -3.83
N VAL A 77 3.39 -6.11 -4.83
CA VAL A 77 3.71 -7.27 -5.66
C VAL A 77 4.89 -7.97 -5.00
N PRO A 78 4.78 -9.23 -4.56
CA PRO A 78 5.88 -9.95 -3.95
C PRO A 78 6.98 -10.25 -4.99
N SER A 79 8.26 -10.20 -4.59
CA SER A 79 9.39 -10.37 -5.52
C SER A 79 9.64 -11.83 -5.93
N GLU A 80 9.36 -12.75 -5.02
CA GLU A 80 9.23 -14.18 -5.26
C GLU A 80 7.83 -14.59 -4.79
N PRO A 81 7.25 -15.71 -5.25
CA PRO A 81 6.10 -16.28 -4.57
C PRO A 81 6.57 -16.62 -3.16
N ALA A 82 6.34 -15.71 -2.21
CA ALA A 82 6.66 -15.94 -0.82
C ALA A 82 6.02 -17.29 -0.44
N PRO A 83 6.81 -18.26 0.04
CA PRO A 83 6.28 -19.58 0.32
C PRO A 83 5.12 -19.41 1.29
N ALA A 84 3.96 -19.91 0.89
CA ALA A 84 2.83 -20.04 1.79
C ALA A 84 3.34 -20.69 3.07
N ALA A 85 3.21 -19.98 4.19
CA ALA A 85 3.55 -20.51 5.49
C ALA A 85 2.84 -21.86 5.66
N ALA A 86 3.65 -22.92 5.75
CA ALA A 86 3.23 -24.29 6.02
C ALA A 86 2.99 -24.50 7.52
#